data_AF-A0A7X7MDH4-F1
#
_entry.id   AF-A0A7X7MDH4-F1
#
_cell.length_a   1.000
_cell.length_b   1.000
_cell.length_c   1.000
_cell.angle_alpha   90.00
_cell.angle_beta   90.00
_cell.angle_gamma   90.00
#
_symmetry.space_group_name_H-M   'P 1'
#
loop_
_entity.id
_entity.type
_entity.pdbx_description
1 polymer ?
#
loop_
_entity_poly.entity_id
_entity_poly.type
_entity_poly.pdbx_seq_one_letter_code
_entity_poly.pdbx_strand_id
1 'polypeptide(L)'
;MKPAVPDWVVEGLPRLNARTVLSRGQKLTALLLALLLALAFAWRPYGTFLALNVGMIVLYLVFSYYKLFLQFRAMRSPPGAPPPAVAGDEALPRFSILVPLYREESALPGLVAHLGSLDYPPEKLQILLLVEEDDAGLRAVAERLRLAPPFEVL
;
A
#
# COMPACT_ATOMS: atom_id res chain seq x y z
N MET A 1 5.20 23.87 6.09
CA MET A 1 3.79 23.95 6.56
C MET A 1 2.94 23.31 5.47
N LYS A 2 2.25 22.18 5.73
CA LYS A 2 1.38 21.57 4.71
C LYS A 2 0.26 22.56 4.36
N PRO A 3 -0.03 22.82 3.07
CA PRO A 3 -1.12 23.71 2.70
C PRO A 3 -2.43 23.16 3.26
N ALA A 4 -3.29 24.06 3.74
CA ALA A 4 -4.63 23.70 4.18
C ALA A 4 -5.39 23.13 2.98
N VAL A 5 -5.97 21.94 3.14
CA VAL A 5 -6.78 21.29 2.11
C VAL A 5 -7.97 22.21 1.79
N PRO A 6 -8.22 22.57 0.52
CA PRO A 6 -9.35 23.43 0.15
C PRO A 6 -10.71 22.87 0.58
N ASP A 7 -11.63 23.73 1.01
CA ASP A 7 -12.91 23.32 1.62
C ASP A 7 -13.80 22.48 0.68
N TRP A 8 -13.70 22.68 -0.65
CA TRP A 8 -14.44 21.89 -1.64
C TRP A 8 -13.99 20.43 -1.71
N VAL A 9 -12.72 20.15 -1.40
CA VAL A 9 -12.22 18.77 -1.26
C VAL A 9 -12.84 18.14 -0.03
N VAL A 10 -13.03 18.92 1.04
CA VAL A 10 -13.53 18.45 2.33
C VAL A 10 -15.03 18.15 2.29
N GLU A 11 -15.81 18.94 1.55
CA GLU A 11 -17.26 18.76 1.38
C GLU A 11 -17.63 17.49 0.61
N GLY A 12 -16.79 17.06 -0.33
CA GLY A 12 -16.98 15.84 -1.12
C GLY A 12 -16.50 14.54 -0.45
N LEU A 13 -15.81 14.63 0.70
CA LEU A 13 -15.23 13.45 1.33
C LEU A 13 -16.32 12.58 2.00
N PRO A 14 -16.35 11.26 1.75
CA PRO A 14 -17.25 10.36 2.44
C PRO A 14 -17.06 10.46 3.97
N ARG A 15 -18.13 10.17 4.73
CA ARG A 15 -18.17 10.28 6.19
C ARG A 15 -17.04 9.54 6.92
N LEU A 16 -16.40 8.56 6.27
CA LEU A 16 -15.22 7.83 6.75
C LEU A 16 -13.91 8.49 6.27
N ASN A 17 -13.74 9.80 6.48
CA ASN A 17 -12.50 10.49 6.14
C ASN A 17 -11.51 10.50 7.32
N ALA A 18 -10.21 10.43 7.03
CA ALA A 18 -9.14 10.41 8.03
C ALA A 18 -8.86 11.81 8.65
N ARG A 19 -9.78 12.77 8.52
CA ARG A 19 -9.60 14.17 8.99
C ARG A 19 -9.49 14.24 10.51
N THR A 20 -10.20 13.36 11.22
CA THR A 20 -10.08 13.18 12.66
C THR A 20 -9.51 11.80 12.96
N VAL A 21 -8.21 11.74 13.23
CA VAL A 21 -7.50 10.48 13.51
C VAL A 21 -7.84 9.86 14.86
N LEU A 22 -8.14 10.68 15.88
CA LEU A 22 -8.46 10.21 17.23
C LEU A 22 -9.76 10.85 17.71
N SER A 23 -10.72 9.99 18.07
CA SER A 23 -11.94 10.40 18.78
C SER A 23 -11.61 10.94 20.18
N ARG A 24 -12.51 11.76 20.73
CA ARG A 24 -12.38 12.29 22.10
C ARG A 24 -12.26 11.18 23.14
N GLY A 25 -12.99 10.07 22.95
CA GLY A 25 -12.91 8.88 23.78
C GLY A 25 -11.52 8.23 23.74
N GLN A 26 -10.96 8.02 22.54
CA GLN A 26 -9.60 7.46 22.40
C GLN A 26 -8.53 8.33 23.07
N LYS A 27 -8.64 9.67 22.96
CA LYS A 27 -7.72 10.59 23.64
C LYS A 27 -7.80 10.47 25.16
N LEU A 28 -9.01 10.42 25.70
CA LEU A 28 -9.22 10.28 27.14
C LEU A 28 -8.70 8.92 27.64
N THR A 29 -9.03 7.83 26.95
CA THR A 29 -8.53 6.50 27.29
C THR A 29 -7.01 6.42 27.23
N ALA A 30 -6.38 7.00 26.20
CA ALA A 30 -4.92 7.03 26.09
C ALA A 30 -4.27 7.81 27.24
N LEU A 31 -4.86 8.96 27.62
CA LEU A 31 -4.37 9.76 28.73
C LEU A 31 -4.49 9.03 30.07
N LEU A 32 -5.61 8.36 30.32
CA LEU A 32 -5.82 7.54 31.51
C LEU A 32 -4.83 6.37 31.57
N LEU A 33 -4.60 5.68 30.45
CA LEU A 33 -3.65 4.57 30.36
C LEU A 33 -2.22 5.05 30.63
N ALA A 34 -1.82 6.19 30.07
CA ALA A 34 -0.52 6.81 30.29
C ALA A 34 -0.31 7.19 31.76
N LEU A 35 -1.33 7.77 32.40
CA LEU A 35 -1.29 8.11 33.82
C LEU A 35 -1.13 6.87 34.70
N LEU A 36 -1.91 5.82 34.43
CA LEU A 36 -1.82 4.54 35.16
C LEU A 36 -0.44 3.91 35.01
N LEU A 37 0.13 3.91 33.81
CA LEU A 37 1.48 3.42 33.56
C LEU A 37 2.53 4.24 34.32
N ALA A 38 2.42 5.58 34.32
CA ALA A 38 3.34 6.44 35.06
C ALA A 38 3.29 6.18 36.58
N LEU A 39 2.09 6.00 37.14
CA LEU A 39 1.90 5.63 38.55
C LEU A 39 2.52 4.25 38.86
N ALA A 40 2.31 3.26 37.98
CA ALA A 40 2.89 1.93 38.13
C ALA A 40 4.43 1.96 38.08
N PHE A 41 5.02 2.74 37.18
CA PHE A 41 6.46 2.94 37.09
C PHE A 41 7.03 3.65 38.32
N ALA A 42 6.32 4.65 38.87
CA ALA A 42 6.75 5.35 40.07
C ALA A 42 6.74 4.44 41.32
N TRP A 43 5.78 3.52 41.42
CA TRP A 43 5.68 2.59 42.55
C TRP A 43 6.65 1.41 42.43
N ARG A 44 6.71 0.78 41.25
CA ARG A 44 7.48 -0.45 41.01
C ARG A 44 8.08 -0.44 39.60
N PRO A 45 9.20 0.26 39.38
CA PRO A 45 9.75 0.45 38.04
C PRO A 45 10.17 -0.87 37.39
N TYR A 46 10.90 -1.72 38.11
CA TYR A 46 11.38 -2.99 37.59
C TYR A 46 10.23 -3.99 37.30
N GLY A 47 9.28 -4.12 38.23
CA GLY A 47 8.13 -5.03 38.07
C GLY A 47 7.22 -4.61 36.92
N THR A 48 6.96 -3.31 36.78
CA THR A 48 6.15 -2.76 35.68
C THR A 48 6.84 -2.96 34.34
N PHE A 49 8.14 -2.69 34.26
CA PHE A 49 8.93 -2.95 33.05
C PHE A 49 8.93 -4.43 32.65
N LEU A 50 9.18 -5.33 33.61
CA LEU A 50 9.20 -6.77 33.37
C LEU A 50 7.82 -7.26 32.88
N ALA A 51 6.74 -6.84 33.53
CA ALA A 51 5.38 -7.22 33.13
C ALA A 51 5.03 -6.73 31.72
N LEU A 52 5.38 -5.47 31.40
CA LEU A 52 5.18 -4.92 30.06
C LEU A 52 6.00 -5.68 29.02
N ASN A 53 7.27 -5.97 29.32
CA ASN A 53 8.15 -6.71 28.42
C ASN A 53 7.64 -8.12 28.13
N VAL A 54 7.28 -8.88 29.17
CA VAL A 54 6.68 -10.22 29.02
C VAL A 54 5.38 -10.14 28.22
N GLY A 55 4.51 -9.15 28.52
CA GLY A 55 3.28 -8.93 27.77
C GLY A 55 3.52 -8.64 26.29
N MET A 56 4.52 -7.80 25.97
CA MET A 56 4.92 -7.51 24.59
C MET A 56 5.50 -8.74 23.89
N ILE A 57 6.30 -9.56 24.58
CA ILE A 57 6.83 -10.81 24.04
C ILE A 57 5.67 -11.77 23.71
N VAL A 58 4.71 -11.94 24.63
CA VAL A 58 3.55 -12.81 24.40
C VAL A 58 2.71 -12.29 23.22
N LEU A 59 2.42 -10.99 23.16
CA LEU A 59 1.67 -10.38 22.05
C LEU A 59 2.40 -10.55 20.71
N TYR A 60 3.71 -10.35 20.71
CA TYR A 60 4.55 -10.58 19.53
C TYR A 60 4.50 -12.04 19.08
N LEU A 61 4.61 -13.00 20.01
CA LEU A 61 4.54 -14.43 19.71
C LEU A 61 3.17 -14.82 19.15
N VAL A 62 2.07 -14.30 19.71
CA VAL A 62 0.71 -14.52 19.20
C VAL A 62 0.57 -13.99 17.78
N PHE A 63 1.03 -12.76 17.52
CA PHE A 63 0.96 -12.16 16.19
C PHE A 63 1.86 -12.86 15.17
N SER A 64 3.05 -13.27 15.59
CA SER A 64 3.97 -14.06 14.79
C SER A 64 3.38 -15.42 14.44
N TYR A 65 2.81 -16.13 15.42
CA TYR A 65 2.09 -17.37 15.20
C TYR A 65 0.93 -17.21 14.23
N TYR A 66 0.11 -16.17 14.40
CA TYR A 66 -0.99 -15.86 13.48
C TYR A 66 -0.49 -15.65 12.05
N LYS A 67 0.59 -14.88 11.86
CA LYS A 67 1.22 -14.68 10.54
C LYS A 67 1.73 -15.98 9.95
N LEU A 68 2.46 -16.79 10.72
CA LEU A 68 2.95 -18.08 10.27
C LEU A 68 1.79 -19.00 9.88
N PHE A 69 0.74 -19.06 10.71
CA PHE A 69 -0.47 -19.83 10.43
C PHE A 69 -1.12 -19.41 9.11
N LEU A 70 -1.28 -18.10 8.87
CA LEU A 70 -1.78 -17.57 7.61
C LEU A 70 -0.90 -17.95 6.41
N GLN A 71 0.42 -17.85 6.55
CA GLN A 71 1.36 -18.21 5.50
C GLN A 71 1.30 -19.71 5.17
N PHE A 72 1.33 -20.57 6.19
CA PHE A 72 1.19 -22.01 5.98
C PHE A 72 -0.15 -22.38 5.35
N ARG A 73 -1.24 -21.71 5.75
CA ARG A 73 -2.55 -21.91 5.14
C ARG A 73 -2.57 -21.42 3.68
N ALA A 74 -1.95 -20.29 3.37
CA ALA A 74 -1.86 -19.77 2.02
C ALA A 74 -1.04 -20.71 1.11
N MET A 75 0.10 -21.23 1.60
CA MET A 75 0.93 -22.19 0.86
C MET A 75 0.23 -23.53 0.60
N ARG A 76 -0.65 -23.96 1.52
CA ARG A 76 -1.43 -25.20 1.39
C ARG A 76 -2.76 -25.02 0.70
N SER A 77 -3.17 -23.78 0.43
CA SER A 77 -4.37 -23.56 -0.34
C SER A 77 -4.08 -24.06 -1.75
N PRO A 78 -4.90 -24.96 -2.31
CA PRO A 78 -4.76 -25.30 -3.71
C PRO A 78 -4.79 -24.00 -4.53
N PRO A 79 -4.11 -23.94 -5.69
CA PRO A 79 -4.30 -22.84 -6.62
C PRO A 79 -5.80 -22.54 -6.71
N GLY A 80 -6.16 -21.26 -6.65
CA GLY A 80 -7.57 -20.86 -6.85
C GLY A 80 -8.16 -21.55 -8.08
N ALA A 81 -9.49 -21.59 -8.17
CA ALA A 81 -10.22 -22.25 -9.26
C ALA A 81 -9.43 -22.14 -10.58
N PRO A 82 -9.22 -23.27 -11.30
CA PRO A 82 -8.42 -23.27 -12.52
C PRO A 82 -8.86 -22.09 -13.37
N PRO A 83 -7.90 -21.33 -13.95
CA PRO A 83 -8.25 -20.16 -14.74
C PRO A 83 -9.35 -20.56 -15.72
N PRO A 84 -10.41 -19.74 -15.86
CA PRO A 84 -11.48 -20.05 -16.79
C PRO A 84 -10.84 -20.39 -18.14
N ALA A 85 -11.37 -21.41 -18.81
CA ALA A 85 -10.83 -21.90 -20.09
C ALA A 85 -10.44 -20.71 -20.94
N VAL A 86 -9.16 -20.66 -21.33
CA VAL A 86 -8.53 -19.50 -21.98
C VAL A 86 -9.44 -19.07 -23.13
N ALA A 87 -10.15 -17.96 -22.92
CA ALA A 87 -10.90 -17.36 -23.98
C ALA A 87 -9.84 -16.91 -24.99
N GLY A 88 -9.95 -17.33 -26.25
CA GLY A 88 -8.98 -16.92 -27.27
C GLY A 88 -8.83 -15.39 -27.28
N ASP A 89 -7.70 -14.89 -27.79
CA ASP A 89 -7.35 -13.47 -27.73
C ASP A 89 -8.48 -12.53 -28.16
N GLU A 90 -9.34 -12.94 -29.08
CA GLU A 90 -10.54 -12.23 -29.53
C GLU A 90 -11.56 -11.94 -28.41
N ALA A 91 -11.71 -12.84 -27.45
CA ALA A 91 -12.63 -12.71 -26.32
C ALA A 91 -12.06 -11.90 -25.15
N LEU A 92 -10.77 -11.57 -25.17
CA LEU A 92 -10.16 -10.70 -24.16
C LEU A 92 -10.72 -9.27 -24.26
N PRO A 93 -11.04 -8.62 -23.13
CA PRO A 93 -11.51 -7.23 -23.12
C PRO A 93 -10.39 -6.24 -23.50
N ARG A 94 -10.73 -4.98 -23.75
CA ARG A 94 -9.71 -3.92 -23.74
C ARG A 94 -9.39 -3.58 -22.30
N PHE A 95 -8.10 -3.48 -21.99
CA PHE A 95 -7.62 -3.28 -20.63
C PHE A 95 -6.58 -2.17 -20.57
N SER A 96 -6.71 -1.29 -19.59
CA SER A 96 -5.78 -0.18 -19.35
C SER A 96 -5.15 -0.30 -17.97
N ILE A 97 -3.82 -0.24 -17.91
CA ILE A 97 -3.03 -0.24 -16.67
C ILE A 97 -2.57 1.19 -16.42
N LEU A 98 -2.99 1.77 -15.29
CA LEU A 98 -2.54 3.08 -14.85
C LEU A 98 -1.41 2.88 -13.82
N VAL A 99 -0.25 3.44 -14.12
CA VAL A 99 0.96 3.32 -13.32
C VAL A 99 1.37 4.71 -12.82
N PRO A 100 0.95 5.12 -11.61
CA PRO A 100 1.43 6.35 -11.01
C PRO A 100 2.89 6.20 -10.58
N LEU A 101 3.73 7.15 -10.98
CA LEU A 101 5.17 7.13 -10.72
C LEU A 101 5.61 8.48 -10.16
N TYR A 102 6.39 8.44 -9.07
CA TYR A 102 6.98 9.64 -8.47
C TYR A 102 8.36 9.35 -7.90
N ARG A 103 9.40 9.94 -8.49
CA ARG A 103 10.81 9.81 -8.10
C ARG A 103 11.28 8.35 -8.06
N GLU A 104 10.91 7.60 -9.09
CA GLU A 104 11.24 6.18 -9.27
C GLU A 104 12.07 5.93 -10.54
N GLU A 105 13.00 6.83 -10.86
CA GLU A 105 13.77 6.84 -12.11
C GLU A 105 14.54 5.53 -12.33
N SER A 106 15.07 4.93 -11.26
CA SER A 106 15.80 3.67 -11.32
C SER A 106 14.92 2.45 -11.57
N ALA A 107 13.63 2.53 -11.20
CA ALA A 107 12.71 1.40 -11.33
C ALA A 107 12.06 1.36 -12.73
N LEU A 108 11.90 2.52 -13.37
CA LEU A 108 11.18 2.66 -14.63
C LEU A 108 11.65 1.70 -15.76
N PRO A 109 12.96 1.51 -16.03
CA PRO A 109 13.40 0.60 -17.09
C PRO A 109 13.00 -0.86 -16.81
N GLY A 110 13.13 -1.29 -15.55
CA GLY A 110 12.70 -2.63 -15.14
C GLY A 110 11.20 -2.78 -15.26
N LEU A 111 10.43 -1.78 -14.82
CA LEU A 111 8.97 -1.80 -14.89
C LEU A 111 8.47 -1.94 -16.33
N VAL A 112 8.99 -1.12 -17.25
CA VAL A 112 8.64 -1.16 -18.67
C VAL A 112 8.95 -2.54 -19.26
N ALA A 113 10.11 -3.13 -18.93
CA ALA A 113 10.47 -4.45 -19.43
C ALA A 113 9.49 -5.56 -19.00
N HIS A 114 9.08 -5.56 -17.72
CA HIS A 114 8.14 -6.57 -17.21
C HIS A 114 6.70 -6.33 -17.70
N LEU A 115 6.27 -5.08 -17.79
CA LEU A 115 4.96 -4.74 -18.33
C LEU A 115 4.88 -5.06 -19.83
N GLY A 116 5.97 -4.91 -20.57
CA GLY A 116 6.06 -5.28 -21.98
C GLY A 116 6.07 -6.79 -22.23
N SER A 117 6.34 -7.60 -21.21
CA SER A 117 6.32 -9.06 -21.29
C SER A 117 5.01 -9.68 -20.82
N LEU A 118 3.95 -8.89 -20.64
CA LEU A 118 2.63 -9.41 -20.30
C LEU A 118 2.08 -10.24 -21.47
N ASP A 119 1.56 -11.43 -21.15
CA ASP A 119 0.88 -12.31 -22.11
C ASP A 119 -0.54 -11.76 -22.37
N TYR A 120 -0.60 -10.67 -23.14
CA TYR A 120 -1.85 -10.00 -23.51
C TYR A 120 -1.71 -9.37 -24.90
N PRO A 121 -2.76 -9.39 -25.75
CA PRO A 121 -2.70 -8.79 -27.06
C PRO A 121 -2.39 -7.28 -26.99
N PRO A 122 -1.30 -6.78 -27.61
CA PRO A 122 -0.84 -5.40 -27.46
C PRO A 122 -1.86 -4.37 -27.98
N GLU A 123 -2.70 -4.73 -28.94
CA GLU A 123 -3.78 -3.90 -29.47
C GLU A 123 -4.99 -3.75 -28.52
N LYS A 124 -5.07 -4.59 -27.50
CA LYS A 124 -6.10 -4.55 -26.45
C LYS A 124 -5.55 -4.09 -25.10
N LEU A 125 -4.25 -3.88 -24.99
CA LEU A 125 -3.58 -3.39 -23.78
C LEU A 125 -3.19 -1.92 -23.97
N GLN A 126 -3.42 -1.11 -22.94
CA GLN A 126 -2.89 0.24 -22.85
C GLN A 126 -2.19 0.40 -21.50
N ILE A 127 -1.02 1.01 -21.48
CA ILE A 127 -0.24 1.23 -20.26
C ILE A 127 0.05 2.71 -20.14
N LEU A 128 -0.62 3.36 -19.19
CA LEU A 128 -0.53 4.79 -18.92
C LEU A 128 0.45 5.02 -17.75
N LEU A 129 1.64 5.50 -18.06
CA LEU A 129 2.63 5.92 -17.06
C LEU A 129 2.30 7.35 -16.63
N LEU A 130 1.74 7.52 -15.44
CA LEU A 130 1.35 8.83 -14.91
C LEU A 130 2.54 9.41 -14.16
N VAL A 131 3.20 10.38 -14.78
CA VAL A 131 4.39 11.06 -14.26
C VAL A 131 4.02 12.47 -13.85
N GLU A 132 4.21 12.78 -12.56
CA GLU A 132 3.92 14.11 -12.01
C GLU A 132 4.65 15.23 -12.79
N GLU A 133 4.01 16.41 -12.87
CA GLU A 133 4.52 17.54 -13.66
C GLU A 133 5.89 18.05 -13.20
N ASP A 134 6.20 17.90 -11.92
CA ASP A 134 7.44 18.35 -11.30
C ASP A 134 8.59 17.34 -11.37
N ASP A 135 8.37 16.14 -11.94
CA ASP A 135 9.36 15.07 -12.01
C ASP A 135 10.11 15.03 -13.35
N ALA A 136 10.97 16.03 -13.56
CA ALA A 136 11.81 16.12 -14.75
C ALA A 136 12.80 14.94 -14.89
N GLY A 137 13.24 14.36 -13.77
CA GLY A 137 14.16 13.23 -13.76
C GLY A 137 13.52 12.00 -14.39
N LEU A 138 12.32 11.67 -13.93
CA LEU A 138 11.56 10.53 -14.43
C LEU A 138 11.12 10.70 -15.89
N ARG A 139 10.68 11.90 -16.28
CA ARG A 139 10.36 12.22 -17.68
C ARG A 139 11.56 12.01 -18.61
N ALA A 140 12.74 12.48 -18.20
CA ALA A 140 13.96 12.30 -18.98
C ALA A 140 14.32 10.82 -19.15
N VAL A 141 14.06 9.96 -18.15
CA VAL A 141 14.26 8.51 -18.29
C VAL A 141 13.22 7.90 -19.22
N ALA A 142 11.95 8.28 -19.09
CA ALA A 142 10.86 7.80 -19.95
C ALA A 142 11.14 8.11 -21.44
N GLU A 143 11.59 9.33 -21.74
CA GLU A 143 11.97 9.75 -23.10
C GLU A 143 13.13 8.92 -23.67
N ARG A 144 14.13 8.59 -22.84
CA ARG A 144 15.28 7.77 -23.25
C ARG A 144 14.89 6.32 -23.58
N LEU A 145 13.85 5.80 -22.93
CA LEU A 145 13.37 4.43 -23.15
C LEU A 145 12.65 4.25 -24.50
N ARG A 146 12.30 5.35 -25.20
CA ARG A 146 11.62 5.32 -26.51
C ARG A 146 10.41 4.38 -26.51
N LEU A 147 9.54 4.60 -25.54
CA LEU A 147 8.36 3.79 -25.33
C LEU A 147 7.48 3.75 -26.58
N ALA A 148 7.15 2.52 -26.99
CA ALA A 148 6.24 2.24 -28.10
C ALA A 148 4.90 1.72 -27.55
N PRO A 149 3.82 1.66 -28.36
CA PRO A 149 2.58 0.99 -27.94
C PRO A 149 2.89 -0.40 -27.36
N PRO A 150 2.28 -0.79 -26.22
CA PRO A 150 1.09 -0.21 -25.60
C PRO A 150 1.34 0.93 -24.59
N PHE A 151 2.56 1.46 -24.47
CA PHE A 151 2.92 2.46 -23.47
C PHE A 151 2.61 3.90 -23.91
N GLU A 152 2.11 4.70 -22.98
CA GLU A 152 1.85 6.13 -23.11
C GLU A 152 2.25 6.84 -21.81
N VAL A 153 2.92 7.99 -21.90
CA VAL A 153 3.36 8.79 -20.75
C VAL A 153 2.41 9.97 -20.62
N LEU A 154 1.80 10.12 -19.44
CA LEU A 154 0.89 11.20 -19.08
C LEU A 154 1.48 12.05 -17.96
#